data_AF-A0A970MV33-F1
#
_entry.id   AF-A0A970MV33-F1
#
_cell.length_a   1.000
_cell.length_b   1.000
_cell.length_c   1.000
_cell.angle_alpha   90.00
_cell.angle_beta   90.00
_cell.angle_gamma   90.00
#
_symmetry.space_group_name_H-M   'P 1'
#
loop_
_entity.id
_entity.type
_entity.pdbx_description
1 polymer ?
#
loop_
_entity_poly.entity_id
_entity_poly.type
_entity_poly.pdbx_seq_one_letter_code
_entity_poly.pdbx_strand_id
1 'polypeptide(L)'
;MLIENYFESLSAKINEIKDAELGNIAQIAEMCAHSIESGGVIHIFDTGHMLTSEFIGRAGGLVGMTPFSYSLNVNNPNSYRDKQAHGSNLTADTISLALKRSNIRPGDVLFVGSVSGKSEQVVELVTQARKMGVITVAMTALSYSSKLKSEHPSGKRLYEAAEFVLDNHAPYGDSMIPVEELDAGVCPASGMAAACIMWAISAGIVEVLLERGITPTVYKSVNAPGGPEDVKARQERYKEKGY
;
A
#
# COMPACT_ATOMS: atom_id res chain seq x y z
N MET A 1 21.87 2.52 -25.62
CA MET A 1 20.82 3.56 -25.81
C MET A 1 19.93 3.64 -24.57
N LEU A 2 19.14 4.71 -24.35
CA LEU A 2 18.30 4.84 -23.13
C LEU A 2 17.30 3.67 -22.95
N ILE A 3 16.72 3.17 -24.05
CA ILE A 3 15.76 2.06 -24.02
C ILE A 3 16.41 0.76 -23.51
N GLU A 4 17.60 0.42 -24.01
CA GLU A 4 18.33 -0.78 -23.55
C GLU A 4 18.72 -0.65 -22.08
N ASN A 5 19.27 0.52 -21.70
CA ASN A 5 19.64 0.82 -20.32
C ASN A 5 18.43 0.72 -19.37
N TYR A 6 17.23 1.11 -19.81
CA TYR A 6 15.99 0.94 -19.04
C TYR A 6 15.72 -0.54 -18.71
N PHE A 7 15.74 -1.42 -19.72
CA PHE A 7 15.45 -2.83 -19.50
C PHE A 7 16.53 -3.53 -18.66
N GLU A 8 17.79 -3.15 -18.84
CA GLU A 8 18.90 -3.63 -18.01
C GLU A 8 18.74 -3.17 -16.55
N SER A 9 18.49 -1.87 -16.34
CA SER A 9 18.28 -1.28 -15.01
C SER A 9 17.06 -1.87 -14.30
N LEU A 10 15.95 -2.06 -15.02
CA LEU A 10 14.73 -2.69 -14.48
C LEU A 10 14.99 -4.15 -14.08
N SER A 11 15.69 -4.91 -14.92
CA SER A 11 16.02 -6.31 -14.63
C SER A 11 16.92 -6.43 -13.40
N ALA A 12 17.93 -5.56 -13.30
CA ALA A 12 18.79 -5.46 -12.12
C ALA A 12 17.97 -5.11 -10.86
N LYS A 13 17.03 -4.15 -10.96
CA LYS A 13 16.17 -3.76 -9.85
C LYS A 13 15.28 -4.90 -9.36
N ILE A 14 14.68 -5.67 -10.27
CA ILE A 14 13.86 -6.83 -9.91
C ILE A 14 14.69 -7.90 -9.20
N ASN A 15 15.92 -8.16 -9.68
CA ASN A 15 16.82 -9.11 -9.04
C ASN A 15 17.25 -8.66 -7.64
N GLU A 16 17.59 -7.38 -7.48
CA GLU A 16 17.93 -6.80 -6.17
C GLU A 16 16.77 -6.95 -5.17
N ILE A 17 15.54 -6.61 -5.59
CA ILE A 17 14.33 -6.77 -4.77
C ILE A 17 14.15 -8.24 -4.39
N LYS A 18 14.29 -9.16 -5.34
CA LYS A 18 14.18 -10.59 -5.06
C LYS A 18 15.22 -11.02 -4.03
N ASP A 19 16.48 -10.68 -4.23
CA ASP A 19 17.57 -11.14 -3.37
C ASP A 19 17.50 -10.53 -1.96
N ALA A 20 17.06 -9.27 -1.84
CA ALA A 20 16.98 -8.55 -0.57
C ALA A 20 15.66 -8.76 0.19
N GLU A 21 14.52 -8.81 -0.51
CA GLU A 21 13.18 -8.77 0.11
C GLU A 21 12.46 -10.12 0.13
N LEU A 22 12.98 -11.20 -0.49
CA LEU A 22 12.25 -12.48 -0.55
C LEU A 22 11.82 -13.00 0.84
N GLY A 23 12.68 -12.87 1.85
CA GLY A 23 12.34 -13.24 3.23
C GLY A 23 11.23 -12.38 3.82
N ASN A 24 11.31 -11.05 3.63
CA ASN A 24 10.29 -10.10 4.12
C ASN A 24 8.95 -10.33 3.41
N ILE A 25 8.98 -10.56 2.10
CA ILE A 25 7.81 -10.89 1.27
C ILE A 25 7.14 -12.16 1.81
N ALA A 26 7.90 -13.23 2.05
CA ALA A 26 7.35 -14.48 2.58
C ALA A 26 6.74 -14.29 3.97
N GLN A 27 7.43 -13.56 4.87
CA GLN A 27 6.92 -13.26 6.21
C GLN A 27 5.62 -12.45 6.17
N ILE A 28 5.55 -11.43 5.29
CA ILE A 28 4.36 -10.59 5.15
C ILE A 28 3.22 -11.34 4.47
N ALA A 29 3.51 -12.23 3.53
CA ALA A 29 2.52 -13.10 2.91
C ALA A 29 1.88 -14.05 3.95
N GLU A 30 2.69 -14.70 4.78
CA GLU A 30 2.23 -15.57 5.88
C GLU A 30 1.31 -14.82 6.86
N MET A 31 1.72 -13.62 7.26
CA MET A 31 0.95 -12.73 8.13
C MET A 31 -0.39 -12.31 7.49
N CYS A 32 -0.36 -11.93 6.22
CA CYS A 32 -1.56 -11.57 5.46
C CYS A 32 -2.52 -12.76 5.33
N ALA A 33 -2.00 -13.96 5.06
CA ALA A 33 -2.79 -15.19 5.01
C ALA A 33 -3.43 -15.49 6.37
N HIS A 34 -2.71 -15.31 7.47
CA HIS A 34 -3.27 -15.47 8.82
C HIS A 34 -4.38 -14.46 9.14
N SER A 35 -4.21 -13.20 8.72
CA SER A 35 -5.27 -12.18 8.82
C SER A 35 -6.52 -12.64 8.06
N ILE A 36 -6.37 -13.06 6.81
CA ILE A 36 -7.48 -13.53 5.97
C ILE A 36 -8.18 -14.76 6.57
N GLU A 37 -7.41 -15.75 7.04
CA GLU A 37 -7.93 -16.95 7.71
C GLU A 37 -8.74 -16.61 8.96
N SER A 38 -8.33 -15.57 9.69
CA SER A 38 -9.03 -15.05 10.87
C SER A 38 -10.22 -14.13 10.52
N GLY A 39 -10.57 -14.05 9.23
CA GLY A 39 -11.63 -13.19 8.69
C GLY A 39 -11.26 -11.72 8.57
N GLY A 40 -10.00 -11.35 8.79
CA GLY A 40 -9.48 -10.00 8.60
C GLY A 40 -9.35 -9.59 7.13
N VAL A 41 -9.04 -8.32 6.90
CA VAL A 41 -8.95 -7.71 5.56
C VAL A 41 -7.58 -7.08 5.34
N ILE A 42 -7.10 -7.10 4.10
CA ILE A 42 -5.89 -6.38 3.69
C ILE A 42 -6.29 -5.03 3.10
N HIS A 43 -5.94 -3.96 3.79
CA HIS A 43 -6.19 -2.59 3.39
C HIS A 43 -4.97 -1.99 2.69
N ILE A 44 -5.21 -1.20 1.64
CA ILE A 44 -4.15 -0.50 0.90
C ILE A 44 -4.46 1.00 0.89
N PHE A 45 -3.56 1.78 1.49
CA PHE A 45 -3.52 3.24 1.35
C PHE A 45 -2.28 3.62 0.54
N ASP A 46 -2.47 4.40 -0.52
CA ASP A 46 -1.37 4.86 -1.38
C ASP A 46 -1.44 6.37 -1.60
N THR A 47 -0.28 7.01 -1.57
CA THR A 47 -0.15 8.47 -1.78
C THR A 47 -0.07 8.86 -3.26
N GLY A 48 -0.11 7.89 -4.18
CA GLY A 48 -0.41 8.13 -5.60
C GLY A 48 0.56 7.50 -6.61
N HIS A 49 1.29 6.44 -6.24
CA HIS A 49 2.29 5.85 -7.14
C HIS A 49 1.83 4.60 -7.87
N MET A 50 0.72 3.97 -7.46
CA MET A 50 -0.17 3.05 -8.24
C MET A 50 -0.73 1.89 -7.43
N LEU A 51 -0.35 1.70 -6.15
CA LEU A 51 -0.67 0.46 -5.42
C LEU A 51 -2.19 0.22 -5.38
N THR A 52 -2.97 1.24 -5.06
CA THR A 52 -4.42 1.08 -5.05
C THR A 52 -4.98 0.78 -6.45
N SER A 53 -4.46 1.39 -7.50
CA SER A 53 -4.95 1.15 -8.87
C SER A 53 -4.51 -0.19 -9.47
N GLU A 54 -3.36 -0.73 -9.05
CA GLU A 54 -2.82 -1.98 -9.58
C GLU A 54 -3.43 -3.21 -8.90
N PHE A 55 -3.75 -3.12 -7.61
CA PHE A 55 -4.17 -4.29 -6.81
C PHE A 55 -5.67 -4.43 -6.61
N ILE A 56 -6.44 -3.35 -6.75
CA ILE A 56 -7.88 -3.36 -6.44
C ILE A 56 -8.71 -3.68 -7.69
N GLY A 57 -9.57 -4.70 -7.59
CA GLY A 57 -10.58 -5.01 -8.61
C GLY A 57 -10.02 -5.54 -9.93
N ARG A 58 -8.79 -6.06 -9.93
CA ARG A 58 -8.10 -6.54 -11.12
C ARG A 58 -8.15 -8.06 -11.26
N ALA A 59 -8.20 -8.56 -12.50
CA ALA A 59 -8.06 -9.99 -12.78
C ALA A 59 -6.73 -10.53 -12.21
N GLY A 60 -6.78 -11.68 -11.56
CA GLY A 60 -5.65 -12.25 -10.81
C GLY A 60 -5.47 -11.67 -9.41
N GLY A 61 -6.17 -10.59 -9.05
CA GLY A 61 -6.12 -9.97 -7.73
C GLY A 61 -7.01 -10.68 -6.71
N LEU A 62 -6.59 -10.66 -5.45
CA LEU A 62 -7.36 -11.16 -4.31
C LEU A 62 -8.54 -10.22 -4.04
N VAL A 63 -9.74 -10.80 -3.84
CA VAL A 63 -10.93 -10.02 -3.46
C VAL A 63 -10.77 -9.43 -2.06
N GLY A 64 -9.98 -10.07 -1.19
CA GLY A 64 -9.70 -9.62 0.18
C GLY A 64 -8.73 -8.45 0.31
N MET A 65 -8.31 -7.85 -0.80
CA MET A 65 -7.61 -6.57 -0.81
C MET A 65 -8.59 -5.43 -1.06
N THR A 66 -8.64 -4.45 -0.16
CA THR A 66 -9.54 -3.30 -0.27
C THR A 66 -8.80 -1.98 -0.17
N PRO A 67 -9.23 -0.93 -0.89
CA PRO A 67 -8.66 0.39 -0.71
C PRO A 67 -9.06 0.94 0.67
N PHE A 68 -8.09 1.46 1.41
CA PHE A 68 -8.36 2.39 2.49
C PHE A 68 -8.16 3.81 1.95
N SER A 69 -9.25 4.56 1.87
CA SER A 69 -9.22 5.95 1.44
C SER A 69 -10.19 6.76 2.29
N TYR A 70 -9.89 8.05 2.44
CA TYR A 70 -10.74 8.96 3.17
C TYR A 70 -10.64 10.35 2.58
N SER A 71 -11.75 11.08 2.64
CA SER A 71 -11.85 12.48 2.26
C SER A 71 -12.83 13.17 3.20
N LEU A 72 -12.57 14.43 3.50
CA LEU A 72 -13.45 15.26 4.32
C LEU A 72 -13.96 16.40 3.45
N ASN A 73 -15.26 16.39 3.16
CA ASN A 73 -15.93 17.51 2.52
C ASN A 73 -16.75 18.28 3.56
N VAL A 74 -16.48 19.58 3.67
CA VAL A 74 -17.26 20.49 4.53
C VAL A 74 -17.83 21.58 3.64
N ASN A 75 -19.15 21.60 3.48
CA ASN A 75 -19.87 22.70 2.85
C ASN A 75 -20.42 23.63 3.95
N ASN A 76 -19.83 24.83 4.07
CA ASN A 76 -20.27 25.86 5.02
C ASN A 76 -20.58 27.17 4.27
N PRO A 77 -21.83 27.37 3.80
CA PRO A 77 -22.21 28.57 3.05
C PRO A 77 -22.39 29.82 3.94
N ASN A 78 -22.08 29.74 5.23
CA ASN A 78 -22.27 30.84 6.17
C ASN A 78 -21.32 32.01 5.84
N SER A 79 -21.88 33.14 5.44
CA SER A 79 -21.18 34.39 5.15
C SER A 79 -21.19 35.39 6.31
N TYR A 80 -21.88 35.08 7.41
CA TYR A 80 -22.17 36.03 8.49
C TYR A 80 -21.23 35.91 9.70
N ARG A 81 -20.30 34.94 9.71
CA ARG A 81 -19.35 34.73 10.82
C ARG A 81 -17.99 34.26 10.32
N ASP A 82 -16.94 34.80 10.91
CA ASP A 82 -15.57 34.35 10.68
C ASP A 82 -15.33 32.95 11.23
N LYS A 83 -14.43 32.21 10.55
CA LYS A 83 -13.93 30.94 11.04
C LYS A 83 -13.14 31.15 12.33
N GLN A 84 -13.52 30.48 13.41
CA GLN A 84 -12.67 30.39 14.59
C GLN A 84 -11.57 29.35 14.34
N ALA A 85 -10.31 29.73 14.55
CA ALA A 85 -9.20 28.80 14.50
C ALA A 85 -9.25 27.90 15.75
N HIS A 86 -9.50 26.61 15.55
CA HIS A 86 -9.30 25.61 16.59
C HIS A 86 -7.86 25.09 16.49
N GLY A 87 -7.12 25.12 17.60
CA GLY A 87 -5.71 24.71 17.67
C GLY A 87 -5.49 23.19 17.63
N SER A 88 -6.25 22.49 16.78
CA SER A 88 -6.18 21.03 16.68
C SER A 88 -5.22 20.61 15.56
N ASN A 89 -4.56 19.46 15.73
CA ASN A 89 -3.81 18.84 14.64
C ASN A 89 -4.83 18.24 13.66
N LEU A 90 -5.25 19.04 12.68
CA LEU A 90 -6.26 18.67 11.69
C LEU A 90 -5.91 17.35 10.97
N THR A 91 -4.62 17.09 10.71
CA THR A 91 -4.16 15.84 10.09
C THR A 91 -4.50 14.65 10.99
N ALA A 92 -4.07 14.71 12.26
CA ALA A 92 -4.31 13.65 13.24
C ALA A 92 -5.80 13.45 13.54
N ASP A 93 -6.57 14.53 13.65
CA ASP A 93 -8.01 14.46 13.90
C ASP A 93 -8.76 13.82 12.72
N THR A 94 -8.41 14.21 11.50
CA THR A 94 -9.03 13.67 10.28
C THR A 94 -8.73 12.18 10.12
N ILE A 95 -7.49 11.76 10.39
CA ILE A 95 -7.09 10.35 10.37
C ILE A 95 -7.81 9.56 11.47
N SER A 96 -7.89 10.10 12.69
CA SER A 96 -8.63 9.47 13.80
C SER A 96 -10.10 9.29 13.43
N LEU A 97 -10.73 10.30 12.84
CA LEU A 97 -12.11 10.20 12.38
C LEU A 97 -12.25 9.16 11.26
N ALA A 98 -11.36 9.16 10.27
CA ALA A 98 -11.39 8.22 9.16
C ALA A 98 -11.28 6.77 9.65
N LEU A 99 -10.30 6.46 10.50
CA LEU A 99 -10.13 5.14 11.08
C LEU A 99 -11.36 4.71 11.89
N LYS A 100 -11.87 5.58 12.78
CA LYS A 100 -13.07 5.31 13.60
C LYS A 100 -14.36 5.13 12.80
N ARG A 101 -14.45 5.72 11.60
CA ARG A 101 -15.63 5.62 10.71
C ARG A 101 -15.51 4.52 9.67
N SER A 102 -14.31 4.00 9.45
CA SER A 102 -14.08 2.86 8.58
C SER A 102 -14.44 1.53 9.27
N ASN A 103 -14.43 0.45 8.49
CA ASN A 103 -14.59 -0.91 9.00
C ASN A 103 -13.25 -1.59 9.35
N ILE A 104 -12.14 -0.84 9.36
CA ILE A 104 -10.84 -1.39 9.76
C ILE A 104 -10.86 -1.78 11.23
N ARG A 105 -10.27 -2.93 11.57
CA ARG A 105 -10.36 -3.50 12.92
C ARG A 105 -9.04 -4.13 13.36
N PRO A 106 -8.86 -4.40 14.68
CA PRO A 106 -7.69 -5.11 15.16
C PRO A 106 -7.51 -6.45 14.42
N GLY A 107 -6.28 -6.79 14.06
CA GLY A 107 -5.94 -8.00 13.29
C GLY A 107 -5.98 -7.83 11.77
N ASP A 108 -6.57 -6.75 11.24
CA ASP A 108 -6.44 -6.40 9.82
C ASP A 108 -4.99 -5.97 9.50
N VAL A 109 -4.62 -6.04 8.22
CA VAL A 109 -3.34 -5.54 7.71
C VAL A 109 -3.56 -4.25 6.92
N LEU A 110 -2.76 -3.22 7.17
CA LEU A 110 -2.77 -1.96 6.42
C LEU A 110 -1.41 -1.72 5.76
N PHE A 111 -1.37 -1.85 4.44
CA PHE A 111 -0.26 -1.39 3.61
C PHE A 111 -0.37 0.12 3.39
N VAL A 112 0.72 0.84 3.64
CA VAL A 112 0.84 2.28 3.39
C VAL A 112 1.98 2.55 2.42
N GLY A 113 1.64 3.00 1.22
CA GLY A 113 2.57 3.32 0.14
C GLY A 113 3.00 4.79 0.16
N SER A 114 4.30 5.03 0.34
CA SER A 114 4.91 6.34 0.14
C SER A 114 6.41 6.21 -0.08
N VAL A 115 6.89 6.63 -1.26
CA VAL A 115 8.32 6.54 -1.63
C VAL A 115 9.20 7.35 -0.67
N SER A 116 8.79 8.58 -0.35
CA SER A 116 9.53 9.43 0.60
C SER A 116 9.25 9.08 2.06
N GLY A 117 8.03 8.65 2.38
CA GLY A 117 7.60 8.35 3.75
C GLY A 117 7.69 9.51 4.73
N LYS A 118 7.92 10.75 4.28
CA LYS A 118 8.22 11.89 5.17
C LYS A 118 7.00 12.64 5.68
N SER A 119 5.86 12.51 5.00
CA SER A 119 4.69 13.35 5.27
C SER A 119 4.03 12.99 6.60
N GLU A 120 3.47 14.00 7.27
CA GLU A 120 2.73 13.80 8.53
C GLU A 120 1.61 12.77 8.36
N GLN A 121 0.89 12.83 7.24
CA GLN A 121 -0.25 11.96 6.95
C GLN A 121 0.06 10.47 7.08
N VAL A 122 1.13 9.99 6.42
CA VAL A 122 1.42 8.55 6.38
C VAL A 122 1.96 8.05 7.71
N VAL A 123 2.73 8.89 8.41
CA VAL A 123 3.29 8.58 9.73
C VAL A 123 2.18 8.53 10.79
N GLU A 124 1.28 9.50 10.77
CA GLU A 124 0.15 9.57 11.70
C GLU A 124 -0.84 8.42 11.42
N LEU A 125 -1.10 8.09 10.15
CA LEU A 125 -1.97 6.97 9.77
C LEU A 125 -1.48 5.64 10.34
N VAL A 126 -0.21 5.27 10.10
CA VAL A 126 0.32 4.00 10.66
C VAL A 126 0.38 4.05 12.18
N THR A 127 0.73 5.20 12.77
CA THR A 127 0.81 5.35 14.23
C THR A 127 -0.53 5.12 14.90
N GLN A 128 -1.61 5.69 14.35
CA GLN A 128 -2.96 5.52 14.91
C GLN A 128 -3.53 4.14 14.61
N ALA A 129 -3.33 3.60 13.40
CA ALA A 129 -3.78 2.25 13.05
C ALA A 129 -3.16 1.19 13.97
N ARG A 130 -1.85 1.29 14.25
CA ARG A 130 -1.16 0.41 15.20
C ARG A 130 -1.75 0.47 16.61
N LYS A 131 -2.09 1.66 17.10
CA LYS A 131 -2.76 1.83 18.40
C LYS A 131 -4.13 1.14 18.46
N MET A 132 -4.78 0.94 17.30
CA MET A 132 -6.02 0.18 17.16
C MET A 132 -5.80 -1.33 17.00
N GLY A 133 -4.56 -1.82 17.05
CA GLY A 133 -4.24 -3.24 16.84
C GLY A 133 -4.25 -3.67 15.37
N VAL A 134 -4.19 -2.73 14.43
CA VAL A 134 -4.00 -3.01 12.99
C VAL A 134 -2.52 -3.22 12.73
N ILE A 135 -2.19 -4.27 11.98
CA ILE A 135 -0.82 -4.56 11.56
C ILE A 135 -0.48 -3.62 10.41
N THR A 136 0.63 -2.89 10.50
CA THR A 136 0.98 -1.86 9.48
C THR A 136 2.25 -2.22 8.74
N VAL A 137 2.17 -2.16 7.41
CA VAL A 137 3.29 -2.44 6.51
C VAL A 137 3.59 -1.18 5.70
N ALA A 138 4.80 -0.63 5.85
CA ALA A 138 5.28 0.47 5.03
C ALA A 138 5.85 -0.07 3.71
N MET A 139 5.38 0.45 2.58
CA MET A 139 6.03 0.29 1.27
C MET A 139 6.71 1.61 0.92
N THR A 140 8.05 1.65 0.95
CA THR A 140 8.83 2.88 0.81
C THR A 140 10.17 2.64 0.11
N ALA A 141 10.93 3.70 -0.15
CA ALA A 141 12.30 3.61 -0.66
C ALA A 141 13.29 4.00 0.44
N LEU A 142 13.95 3.05 1.10
CA LEU A 142 14.79 3.39 2.27
C LEU A 142 15.98 4.28 1.90
N SER A 143 16.57 4.05 0.73
CA SER A 143 17.68 4.87 0.21
C SER A 143 17.31 6.35 0.03
N TYR A 144 16.02 6.62 -0.18
CA TYR A 144 15.46 7.96 -0.32
C TYR A 144 14.93 8.49 1.01
N SER A 145 14.02 7.77 1.66
CA SER A 145 13.33 8.17 2.89
C SER A 145 14.29 8.52 4.03
N SER A 146 15.37 7.75 4.19
CA SER A 146 16.37 7.96 5.25
C SER A 146 17.08 9.31 5.18
N LYS A 147 17.16 9.93 3.99
CA LYS A 147 17.83 11.22 3.77
C LYS A 147 16.91 12.43 3.93
N LEU A 148 15.60 12.20 4.02
CA LEU A 148 14.60 13.27 4.08
C LEU A 148 14.29 13.64 5.52
N LYS A 149 14.01 14.92 5.77
CA LYS A 149 13.51 15.39 7.06
C LYS A 149 12.02 15.02 7.19
N SER A 150 11.64 14.42 8.31
CA SER A 150 10.24 14.15 8.62
C SER A 150 9.44 15.45 8.82
N GLU A 151 8.20 15.45 8.35
CA GLU A 151 7.21 16.50 8.60
C GLU A 151 6.32 16.18 9.81
N HIS A 152 6.38 14.95 10.32
CA HIS A 152 5.60 14.54 11.47
C HIS A 152 6.24 15.05 12.79
N PRO A 153 5.46 15.52 13.78
CA PRO A 153 5.98 16.05 15.05
C PRO A 153 6.90 15.10 15.84
N SER A 154 6.75 13.78 15.66
CA SER A 154 7.63 12.77 16.28
C SER A 154 9.04 12.70 15.68
N GLY A 155 9.29 13.36 14.55
CA GLY A 155 10.55 13.27 13.79
C GLY A 155 10.73 11.97 12.99
N LYS A 156 9.80 11.02 13.10
CA LYS A 156 9.84 9.73 12.40
C LYS A 156 9.36 9.82 10.96
N ARG A 157 9.92 9.01 10.07
CA ARG A 157 9.36 8.70 8.74
C ARG A 157 8.50 7.45 8.82
N LEU A 158 7.79 7.14 7.74
CA LEU A 158 6.89 6.01 7.62
C LEU A 158 7.54 4.68 8.04
N TYR A 159 8.76 4.40 7.56
CA TYR A 159 9.47 3.15 7.89
C TYR A 159 9.87 3.05 9.38
N GLU A 160 9.97 4.17 10.09
CA GLU A 160 10.30 4.20 11.53
C GLU A 160 9.04 4.10 12.43
N ALA A 161 7.86 4.27 11.82
CA ALA A 161 6.57 4.30 12.50
C ALA A 161 5.71 3.06 12.22
N ALA A 162 5.82 2.45 11.04
CA ALA A 162 5.17 1.20 10.71
C ALA A 162 5.73 0.02 11.53
N GLU A 163 5.01 -1.09 11.53
CA GLU A 163 5.45 -2.31 12.21
C GLU A 163 6.40 -3.14 11.35
N PHE A 164 6.07 -3.25 10.07
CA PHE A 164 6.87 -3.91 9.05
C PHE A 164 7.24 -2.92 7.94
N VAL A 165 8.35 -3.19 7.27
CA VAL A 165 8.87 -2.36 6.19
C VAL A 165 9.21 -3.25 5.01
N LEU A 166 8.76 -2.85 3.83
CA LEU A 166 9.17 -3.35 2.54
C LEU A 166 9.89 -2.22 1.81
N ASP A 167 11.17 -2.43 1.53
CA ASP A 167 11.94 -1.52 0.69
C ASP A 167 11.64 -1.84 -0.78
N ASN A 168 11.19 -0.84 -1.54
CA ASN A 168 11.04 -0.95 -2.98
C ASN A 168 12.37 -0.72 -3.72
N HIS A 169 13.45 -0.46 -2.98
CA HIS A 169 14.82 -0.27 -3.48
C HIS A 169 14.93 0.86 -4.51
N ALA A 170 13.95 1.77 -4.59
CA ALA A 170 14.06 2.90 -5.49
C ALA A 170 15.26 3.78 -5.06
N PRO A 171 16.09 4.22 -6.02
CA PRO A 171 17.24 5.06 -5.70
C PRO A 171 16.80 6.44 -5.18
N TYR A 172 17.75 7.18 -4.61
CA TYR A 172 17.51 8.56 -4.21
C TYR A 172 17.03 9.39 -5.42
N GLY A 173 15.90 10.08 -5.28
CA GLY A 173 15.27 10.82 -6.37
C GLY A 173 14.39 9.98 -7.31
N ASP A 174 14.22 8.67 -7.01
CA ASP A 174 13.32 7.75 -7.72
C ASP A 174 13.46 7.80 -9.25
N SER A 175 14.67 7.60 -9.74
CA SER A 175 14.97 7.53 -11.17
C SER A 175 16.05 6.50 -11.43
N MET A 176 15.84 5.63 -12.43
CA MET A 176 16.78 4.56 -12.76
C MET A 176 17.83 4.99 -13.79
N ILE A 177 17.52 5.99 -14.61
CA ILE A 177 18.34 6.34 -15.76
C ILE A 177 18.81 7.79 -15.64
N PRO A 178 20.08 8.06 -15.32
CA PRO A 178 20.64 9.40 -15.38
C PRO A 178 20.72 9.89 -16.84
N VAL A 179 20.35 11.14 -17.08
CA VAL A 179 20.46 11.80 -18.39
C VAL A 179 21.21 13.11 -18.20
N GLU A 180 22.49 13.14 -18.61
CA GLU A 180 23.41 14.27 -18.36
C GLU A 180 22.89 15.58 -18.97
N GLU A 181 22.33 15.52 -20.18
CA GLU A 181 21.79 16.68 -20.88
C GLU A 181 20.58 17.31 -20.19
N LEU A 182 19.94 16.59 -19.26
CA LEU A 182 18.80 17.07 -18.48
C LEU A 182 19.17 17.45 -17.04
N ASP A 183 20.41 17.20 -16.61
CA ASP A 183 20.83 17.28 -15.20
C ASP A 183 19.82 16.58 -14.26
N ALA A 184 19.25 15.47 -14.74
CA ALA A 184 18.16 14.77 -14.08
C ALA A 184 18.14 13.28 -14.44
N GLY A 185 17.56 12.47 -13.57
CA GLY A 185 17.23 11.09 -13.86
C GLY A 185 15.79 10.94 -14.37
N VAL A 186 15.57 9.94 -15.22
CA VAL A 186 14.25 9.55 -15.75
C VAL A 186 13.93 8.10 -15.40
N CYS A 187 12.71 7.66 -15.73
CA CYS A 187 12.23 6.29 -15.52
C CYS A 187 12.24 5.88 -14.04
N PRO A 188 11.21 6.27 -13.25
CA PRO A 188 11.15 5.95 -11.83
C PRO A 188 11.08 4.44 -11.57
N ALA A 189 11.69 4.00 -10.48
CA ALA A 189 11.74 2.59 -10.08
C ALA A 189 10.55 2.22 -9.20
N SER A 190 10.12 3.15 -8.33
CA SER A 190 9.30 2.86 -7.16
C SER A 190 7.96 2.19 -7.47
N GLY A 191 7.24 2.64 -8.50
CA GLY A 191 5.93 2.09 -8.87
C GLY A 191 6.03 0.64 -9.34
N MET A 192 6.93 0.36 -10.29
CA MET A 192 7.17 -0.99 -10.80
C MET A 192 7.68 -1.93 -9.71
N ALA A 193 8.60 -1.45 -8.87
CA ALA A 193 9.14 -2.20 -7.75
C ALA A 193 8.05 -2.55 -6.72
N ALA A 194 7.26 -1.57 -6.31
CA ALA A 194 6.17 -1.77 -5.36
C ALA A 194 5.10 -2.73 -5.90
N ALA A 195 4.77 -2.64 -7.19
CA ALA A 195 3.88 -3.58 -7.85
C ALA A 195 4.47 -4.99 -7.92
N CYS A 196 5.76 -5.14 -8.24
CA CYS A 196 6.44 -6.43 -8.25
C CYS A 196 6.38 -7.11 -6.87
N ILE A 197 6.70 -6.36 -5.82
CA ILE A 197 6.67 -6.87 -4.43
C ILE A 197 5.25 -7.28 -4.03
N MET A 198 4.25 -6.43 -4.26
CA MET A 198 2.87 -6.71 -3.85
C MET A 198 2.25 -7.89 -4.62
N TRP A 199 2.62 -8.10 -5.90
CA TRP A 199 2.21 -9.31 -6.63
C TRP A 199 2.91 -10.56 -6.12
N ALA A 200 4.18 -10.48 -5.71
CA ALA A 200 4.88 -11.59 -5.05
C ALA A 200 4.24 -11.94 -3.69
N ILE A 201 3.85 -10.93 -2.90
CA ILE A 201 3.09 -11.13 -1.66
C ILE A 201 1.75 -11.81 -1.95
N SER A 202 1.03 -11.38 -2.99
CA SER A 202 -0.24 -12.00 -3.39
C SER A 202 -0.07 -13.48 -3.74
N ALA A 203 1.02 -13.83 -4.44
CA ALA A 203 1.35 -15.23 -4.74
C ALA A 203 1.61 -16.03 -3.45
N GLY A 204 2.41 -15.50 -2.53
CA GLY A 204 2.67 -16.15 -1.24
C GLY A 204 1.42 -16.31 -0.38
N ILE A 205 0.51 -15.32 -0.36
CA ILE A 205 -0.78 -15.43 0.35
C ILE A 205 -1.59 -16.60 -0.19
N VAL A 206 -1.67 -16.72 -1.53
CA VAL A 206 -2.42 -17.81 -2.17
C VAL A 206 -1.81 -19.16 -1.83
N GLU A 207 -0.49 -19.28 -1.90
CA GLU A 207 0.24 -20.51 -1.55
C GLU A 207 -0.05 -20.94 -0.12
N VAL A 208 0.16 -20.05 0.86
CA VAL A 208 -0.07 -20.32 2.29
C VAL A 208 -1.53 -20.71 2.57
N LEU A 209 -2.49 -19.99 2.00
CA LEU A 209 -3.92 -20.30 2.21
C LEU A 209 -4.27 -21.68 1.65
N LEU A 210 -3.79 -22.01 0.44
CA LEU A 210 -4.04 -23.31 -0.19
C LEU A 210 -3.41 -24.46 0.60
N GLU A 211 -2.19 -24.27 1.13
CA GLU A 211 -1.54 -25.25 2.02
C GLU A 211 -2.34 -25.50 3.30
N ARG A 212 -3.05 -24.48 3.80
CA ARG A 212 -3.97 -24.59 4.95
C ARG A 212 -5.35 -25.14 4.58
N GLY A 213 -5.58 -25.52 3.32
CA GLY A 213 -6.88 -25.99 2.84
C GLY A 213 -7.93 -24.90 2.65
N ILE A 214 -7.50 -23.63 2.65
CA ILE A 214 -8.36 -22.46 2.43
C ILE A 214 -8.23 -22.03 0.97
N THR A 215 -9.35 -21.98 0.25
CA THR A 215 -9.34 -21.51 -1.15
C THR A 215 -9.63 -20.02 -1.20
N PRO A 216 -8.65 -19.13 -1.45
CA PRO A 216 -8.91 -17.71 -1.57
C PRO A 216 -9.74 -17.38 -2.83
N THR A 217 -10.45 -16.27 -2.76
CA THR A 217 -11.25 -15.70 -3.83
C THR A 217 -10.38 -14.73 -4.62
N VAL A 218 -10.10 -15.11 -5.86
CA VAL A 218 -9.31 -14.31 -6.82
C VAL A 218 -10.22 -13.90 -7.97
N TYR A 219 -10.16 -12.65 -8.43
CA TYR A 219 -10.91 -12.20 -9.60
C TYR A 219 -10.45 -12.91 -10.88
N LYS A 220 -11.40 -13.29 -11.74
CA LYS A 220 -11.10 -13.59 -13.15
C LYS A 220 -11.36 -12.34 -14.00
N SER A 221 -10.91 -12.40 -15.26
CA SER A 221 -11.15 -11.32 -16.22
C SER A 221 -12.64 -11.11 -16.45
N VAL A 222 -13.11 -9.88 -16.24
CA VAL A 222 -14.49 -9.47 -16.57
C VAL A 222 -14.78 -9.56 -18.07
N ASN A 223 -13.73 -9.56 -18.90
CA ASN A 223 -13.83 -9.67 -20.36
C ASN A 223 -13.94 -11.13 -20.85
N ALA A 224 -13.81 -12.12 -19.95
CA ALA A 224 -14.08 -13.51 -20.28
C ALA A 224 -15.59 -13.74 -20.47
N PRO A 225 -16.02 -14.78 -21.20
CA PRO A 225 -17.43 -15.15 -21.29
C PRO A 225 -18.06 -15.34 -19.91
N GLY A 226 -19.14 -14.61 -19.61
CA GLY A 226 -19.80 -14.60 -18.29
C GLY A 226 -19.03 -13.84 -17.20
N GLY A 227 -18.09 -12.98 -17.57
CA GLY A 227 -17.23 -12.27 -16.63
C GLY A 227 -17.96 -11.39 -15.60
N PRO A 228 -18.96 -10.57 -15.98
CA PRO A 228 -19.72 -9.78 -15.00
C PRO A 228 -20.40 -10.64 -13.92
N GLU A 229 -20.96 -11.79 -14.31
CA GLU A 229 -21.59 -12.74 -13.39
C GLU A 229 -20.57 -13.41 -12.47
N ASP A 230 -19.40 -13.81 -12.99
CA ASP A 230 -18.32 -14.41 -12.18
C ASP A 230 -17.72 -13.40 -11.19
N VAL A 231 -17.53 -12.14 -11.58
CA VAL A 231 -17.08 -11.08 -10.67
C VAL A 231 -18.06 -10.91 -9.51
N LYS A 232 -19.37 -10.84 -9.81
CA LYS A 232 -20.41 -10.72 -8.79
C LYS A 232 -20.42 -11.94 -7.86
N ALA A 233 -20.37 -13.16 -8.41
CA ALA A 233 -20.35 -14.39 -7.65
C ALA A 233 -19.13 -14.48 -6.71
N ARG A 234 -17.95 -14.01 -7.15
CA ARG A 234 -16.75 -13.94 -6.32
C ARG A 234 -16.90 -12.94 -5.17
N GLN A 235 -17.46 -11.77 -5.43
CA GLN A 235 -17.73 -10.79 -4.37
C GLN A 235 -18.73 -11.33 -3.34
N GLU A 236 -19.77 -12.05 -3.77
CA GLU A 236 -20.73 -12.72 -2.88
C GLU A 236 -20.06 -13.82 -2.05
N ARG A 237 -19.25 -14.67 -2.69
CA ARG A 237 -18.47 -15.71 -2.02
C ARG A 237 -17.52 -15.13 -0.97
N TYR A 238 -16.86 -14.01 -1.27
CA TYR A 238 -16.00 -13.32 -0.30
C TYR A 238 -16.81 -12.71 0.85
N LYS A 239 -17.97 -12.11 0.59
CA LYS A 239 -18.86 -11.60 1.66
C LYS A 239 -19.35 -12.71 2.60
N GLU A 240 -19.57 -13.91 2.08
CA GLU A 240 -20.00 -15.07 2.87
C GLU A 240 -18.86 -15.68 3.68
N LYS A 241 -17.66 -15.82 3.09
CA LYS A 241 -16.56 -16.61 3.67
C LYS A 241 -15.39 -15.80 4.23
N GLY A 242 -15.19 -14.56 3.77
CA GLY A 242 -14.08 -13.69 4.16
C GLY A 242 -12.74 -13.94 3.45
N TYR A 243 -12.66 -14.96 2.59
CA TYR A 243 -11.45 -15.31 1.82
C TYR A 243 -11.80 -15.72 0.43
#